data_AF-A0A9R1M2F4-F1
#
_entry.id   AF-A0A9R1M2F4-F1
#
_cell.length_a   1.000
_cell.length_b   1.000
_cell.length_c   1.000
_cell.angle_alpha   90.00
_cell.angle_beta   90.00
_cell.angle_gamma   90.00
#
_symmetry.space_group_name_H-M   'P 1'
#
loop_
_entity.id
_entity.type
_entity.pdbx_description
1 polymer ?
#
loop_
_entity_poly.entity_id
_entity_poly.type
_entity_poly.pdbx_seq_one_letter_code
_entity_poly.pdbx_strand_id
1 'polypeptide(L)'
;MHVMETRFRNNAAHREDLLGLMIQARRSGANTLSNEEIVGECKTFFATGTITSTTLLAWTMFLISIYPQWQAKIREEVLRECHEEEQGEVLSINILGKLKLLNMVLPETLRLYNPIPFMTRRVASDTIL
;
A
#
# COMPACT_ATOMS: atom_id res chain seq x y z
N MET A 1 -6.53 10.61 -18.14
CA MET A 1 -7.76 10.02 -18.70
C MET A 1 -7.46 9.17 -19.93
N HIS A 2 -6.71 9.70 -20.91
CA HIS A 2 -6.39 9.03 -22.18
C HIS A 2 -5.76 7.62 -22.06
N VAL A 3 -4.89 7.38 -21.06
CA VAL A 3 -4.26 6.06 -20.84
C VAL A 3 -5.29 4.99 -20.42
N MET A 4 -6.28 5.36 -19.60
CA MET A 4 -7.31 4.42 -19.13
C MET A 4 -8.28 4.08 -20.26
N GLU A 5 -8.77 5.08 -21.00
CA GLU A 5 -9.64 4.87 -22.17
C GLU A 5 -8.96 4.03 -23.25
N THR A 6 -7.67 4.27 -23.50
CA THR A 6 -6.88 3.47 -24.45
C THR A 6 -6.77 2.01 -24.00
N ARG A 7 -6.63 1.75 -22.69
CA ARG A 7 -6.56 0.39 -22.14
C ARG A 7 -7.89 -0.34 -22.18
N PHE A 8 -9.00 0.35 -21.94
CA PHE A 8 -10.34 -0.22 -22.14
C PHE A 8 -10.58 -0.54 -23.62
N ARG A 9 -10.21 0.38 -24.54
CA ARG A 9 -10.40 0.20 -25.98
C ARG A 9 -9.55 -0.94 -26.56
N ASN A 10 -8.30 -1.03 -26.13
CA ASN A 10 -7.39 -2.09 -26.56
C ASN A 10 -7.60 -3.42 -25.81
N ASN A 11 -8.57 -3.46 -24.88
CA ASN A 11 -8.89 -4.62 -24.05
C ASN A 11 -7.65 -5.25 -23.40
N ALA A 12 -6.68 -4.40 -23.06
CA ALA A 12 -5.33 -4.78 -22.70
C ALA A 12 -5.30 -5.25 -21.24
N ALA A 13 -5.85 -6.43 -21.00
CA ALA A 13 -5.72 -7.21 -19.76
C ALA A 13 -4.29 -7.74 -19.54
N HIS A 14 -3.32 -7.28 -20.34
CA HIS A 14 -1.97 -7.85 -20.45
C HIS A 14 -0.97 -7.26 -19.46
N ARG A 15 -1.39 -6.33 -18.60
CA ARG A 15 -0.58 -5.86 -17.46
C ARG A 15 -1.17 -6.38 -16.15
N GLU A 16 -0.30 -6.95 -15.32
CA GLU A 16 -0.58 -7.36 -13.95
C GLU A 16 -0.61 -6.14 -13.00
N ASP A 17 -1.40 -5.13 -13.37
CA ASP A 17 -1.70 -3.98 -12.50
C ASP A 17 -3.17 -3.97 -12.09
N LEU A 18 -3.51 -3.19 -11.05
CA LEU A 18 -4.85 -3.16 -10.47
C LEU A 18 -5.95 -2.92 -11.53
N LEU A 19 -5.71 -2.02 -12.49
CA LEU A 19 -6.66 -1.74 -13.55
C LEU A 19 -6.84 -2.94 -14.49
N GLY A 20 -5.74 -3.61 -14.85
CA GLY A 20 -5.78 -4.85 -15.62
C GLY A 20 -6.56 -5.97 -14.92
N LEU A 21 -6.33 -6.14 -13.62
CA LEU A 21 -7.04 -7.13 -12.79
C LEU A 21 -8.54 -6.83 -12.70
N MET A 22 -8.93 -5.56 -12.54
CA MET A 22 -10.35 -5.19 -12.52
C MET A 22 -11.05 -5.38 -13.88
N ILE A 23 -10.35 -5.07 -14.98
CA ILE A 23 -10.86 -5.36 -16.34
C ILE A 23 -11.03 -6.87 -16.54
N GLN A 24 -10.08 -7.68 -16.05
CA GLN A 24 -10.17 -9.14 -16.14
C GLN A 24 -11.30 -9.70 -15.28
N ALA A 25 -11.43 -9.27 -14.02
CA ALA A 25 -12.50 -9.70 -13.11
C ALA A 25 -13.88 -9.42 -13.70
N ARG A 26 -14.04 -8.28 -14.38
CA ARG A 26 -15.27 -7.94 -15.10
C ARG A 26 -15.61 -8.96 -16.19
N ARG A 27 -14.61 -9.49 -16.90
CA ARG A 27 -14.82 -10.47 -17.99
C ARG A 27 -15.28 -11.83 -17.47
N SER A 28 -14.93 -12.17 -16.23
CA SER A 28 -15.30 -13.43 -15.59
C SER A 28 -16.77 -13.50 -15.13
N GLY A 29 -17.58 -12.46 -15.36
CA GLY A 29 -19.03 -12.49 -15.15
C GLY A 29 -19.49 -12.26 -13.70
N ALA A 30 -18.58 -11.96 -12.76
CA ALA A 30 -18.94 -11.54 -11.41
C ALA A 30 -19.44 -10.09 -11.44
N ASN A 31 -20.69 -9.84 -11.00
CA ASN A 31 -21.34 -8.52 -10.80
C ASN A 31 -20.51 -7.32 -11.29
N THR A 32 -20.71 -6.97 -12.56
CA THR A 32 -19.71 -6.23 -13.32
C THR A 32 -19.81 -4.73 -13.13
N LEU A 33 -18.81 -4.13 -12.48
CA LEU A 33 -18.61 -2.69 -12.45
C LEU A 33 -18.51 -2.14 -13.89
N SER A 34 -19.16 -1.01 -14.13
CA SER A 34 -19.01 -0.22 -15.36
C SER A 34 -17.58 0.31 -15.52
N ASN A 35 -17.22 0.78 -16.71
CA ASN A 35 -15.90 1.40 -16.93
C ASN A 35 -15.69 2.61 -16.00
N GLU A 36 -16.74 3.38 -15.76
CA GLU A 36 -16.71 4.56 -14.90
C GLU A 36 -16.49 4.17 -13.44
N GLU A 37 -17.18 3.13 -12.97
CA GLU A 37 -16.99 2.60 -11.61
C GLU A 37 -15.59 2.00 -11.44
N ILE A 38 -15.06 1.25 -12.42
CA ILE A 38 -13.67 0.74 -12.38
C ILE A 38 -12.68 1.89 -12.25
N VAL A 39 -12.86 2.96 -13.03
CA VAL A 39 -12.01 4.15 -12.93
C VAL A 39 -12.18 4.85 -11.58
N GLY A 40 -13.41 4.93 -11.07
CA GLY A 40 -13.74 5.46 -9.75
C GLY A 40 -13.02 4.69 -8.64
N GLU A 41 -13.14 3.37 -8.62
CA GLU A 41 -12.49 2.51 -7.64
C GLU A 41 -10.96 2.55 -7.73
N CYS A 42 -10.39 2.60 -8.95
CA CYS A 42 -8.97 2.87 -9.12
C CYS A 42 -8.54 4.16 -8.41
N LYS A 43 -9.27 5.27 -8.64
CA LYS A 43 -8.96 6.56 -8.02
C LYS A 43 -9.07 6.49 -6.50
N THR A 44 -10.15 5.90 -5.99
CA THR A 44 -10.38 5.72 -4.55
C THR A 44 -9.27 4.91 -3.90
N PHE A 45 -8.85 3.80 -4.53
CA PHE A 45 -7.77 2.94 -4.06
C PHE A 45 -6.45 3.71 -3.95
N PHE A 46 -6.05 4.42 -5.01
CA PHE A 46 -4.81 5.21 -4.99
C PHE A 46 -4.87 6.36 -3.99
N ALA A 47 -5.99 7.09 -3.91
CA ALA A 47 -6.12 8.20 -2.97
C ALA A 47 -6.03 7.72 -1.51
N THR A 48 -6.80 6.69 -1.16
CA THR A 48 -6.84 6.13 0.21
C THR A 48 -5.50 5.49 0.58
N GLY A 49 -4.90 4.73 -0.33
CA GLY A 49 -3.58 4.12 -0.12
C GLY A 49 -2.46 5.15 0.01
N THR A 50 -2.53 6.24 -0.75
CA THR A 50 -1.54 7.31 -0.69
C THR A 50 -1.59 8.03 0.65
N ILE A 51 -2.75 8.54 1.05
CA ILE A 51 -2.88 9.35 2.27
C ILE A 51 -2.47 8.54 3.52
N THR A 52 -2.89 7.29 3.62
CA THR A 52 -2.55 6.42 4.76
C THR A 52 -1.06 6.10 4.78
N SER A 53 -0.48 5.70 3.65
CA SER A 53 0.94 5.32 3.56
C SER A 53 1.88 6.51 3.77
N THR A 54 1.59 7.67 3.18
CA THR A 54 2.45 8.86 3.36
C THR A 54 2.41 9.36 4.79
N THR A 55 1.25 9.30 5.46
CA THR A 55 1.12 9.65 6.87
C THR A 55 1.93 8.71 7.76
N LEU A 56 1.85 7.39 7.53
CA LEU A 56 2.67 6.40 8.24
C LEU A 56 4.17 6.68 8.06
N LEU A 57 4.62 6.90 6.82
CA LEU A 57 6.02 7.15 6.52
C LEU A 57 6.52 8.47 7.15
N ALA A 58 5.69 9.52 7.14
CA ALA A 58 6.03 10.79 7.78
C ALA A 58 6.27 10.62 9.29
N TRP A 59 5.35 9.93 9.99
CA TRP A 59 5.52 9.64 11.41
C TRP A 59 6.69 8.71 11.69
N THR A 60 6.91 7.71 10.84
CA THR A 60 8.04 6.77 10.97
C THR A 60 9.36 7.53 10.87
N MET A 61 9.49 8.39 9.86
CA MET A 61 10.69 9.22 9.64
C MET A 61 10.92 10.18 10.80
N PHE A 62 9.85 10.81 11.30
CA PHE A 62 9.93 11.66 12.48
C PHE A 62 10.43 10.87 13.71
N LEU A 63 9.82 9.73 14.02
CA LEU A 63 10.20 8.89 15.16
C LEU A 63 11.66 8.44 15.07
N ILE A 64 12.11 7.88 13.95
CA ILE A 64 13.50 7.44 13.84
C ILE A 64 14.48 8.63 13.89
N SER A 65 14.08 9.83 13.47
CA SER A 65 14.93 11.03 13.56
C SER A 65 15.16 11.48 15.01
N ILE A 66 14.17 11.30 15.89
CA ILE A 66 14.26 11.67 17.31
C ILE A 66 14.77 10.52 18.20
N TYR A 67 14.90 9.31 17.64
CA TYR A 67 15.51 8.14 18.29
C TYR A 67 16.74 7.64 17.50
N PRO A 68 17.89 8.34 17.56
CA PRO A 68 19.08 8.02 16.75
C PRO A 68 19.60 6.59 16.92
N GLN A 69 19.46 6.01 18.12
CA GLN A 69 19.83 4.62 18.40
C GLN A 69 19.02 3.63 17.57
N TRP A 70 17.74 3.91 17.32
CA TRP A 70 16.90 3.07 16.47
C TRP A 70 17.21 3.31 15.00
N GLN A 71 17.43 4.56 14.60
CA GLN A 71 17.88 4.87 13.24
C GLN A 71 19.17 4.14 12.87
N ALA A 72 20.16 4.11 13.77
CA ALA A 72 21.42 3.41 13.56
C ALA A 72 21.21 1.90 13.37
N LYS A 73 20.42 1.25 14.25
CA LYS A 73 20.11 -0.18 14.15
C LYS A 73 19.37 -0.55 12.87
N ILE A 74 18.37 0.24 12.48
CA ILE A 74 17.61 0.00 11.24
C ILE A 74 18.51 0.19 10.02
N ARG A 75 19.36 1.23 10.03
CA ARG A 75 20.32 1.46 8.94
C ARG A 75 21.30 0.30 8.82
N GLU A 76 21.84 -0.19 9.94
CA GLU A 76 22.71 -1.37 9.95
C GLU A 76 22.02 -2.62 9.40
N GLU A 77 20.76 -2.87 9.79
CA GLU A 77 19.96 -3.97 9.22
C GLU A 77 19.77 -3.81 7.71
N VAL A 78 19.32 -2.66 7.25
CA VAL A 78 19.08 -2.41 5.82
C VAL A 78 20.37 -2.58 5.02
N LEU A 79 21.49 -2.03 5.50
CA LEU A 79 22.78 -2.23 4.85
C LEU A 79 23.13 -3.72 4.82
N ARG A 80 23.09 -4.43 5.95
CA ARG A 80 23.43 -5.85 6.01
C ARG A 80 22.58 -6.71 5.05
N GLU A 81 21.27 -6.57 5.10
CA GLU A 81 20.38 -7.43 4.31
C GLU A 81 20.35 -7.04 2.83
N CYS A 82 20.45 -5.75 2.50
CA CYS A 82 20.39 -5.27 1.10
C CYS A 82 21.74 -5.35 0.37
N HIS A 83 22.87 -5.24 1.07
CA HIS A 83 24.20 -5.40 0.47
C HIS A 83 24.48 -6.85 0.04
N GLU A 84 23.82 -7.86 0.63
CA GLU A 84 23.96 -9.25 0.18
C GLU A 84 23.53 -9.46 -1.28
N GLU A 85 22.65 -8.61 -1.82
CA GLU A 85 22.14 -8.66 -3.19
C GLU A 85 22.82 -7.64 -4.15
N GLU A 86 23.85 -6.90 -3.71
CA GLU A 86 24.50 -5.81 -4.47
C GLU A 86 25.32 -6.24 -5.71
N GLN A 87 25.20 -7.49 -6.16
CA GLN A 87 25.78 -7.94 -7.44
C GLN A 87 24.97 -7.47 -8.66
N GLY A 88 24.42 -6.26 -8.62
CA GLY A 88 23.74 -5.62 -9.75
C GLY A 88 22.32 -6.13 -10.03
N GLU A 89 21.75 -6.94 -9.15
CA GLU A 89 20.37 -7.43 -9.28
C GLU A 89 19.35 -6.47 -8.64
N VAL A 90 18.15 -6.47 -9.21
CA VAL A 90 17.00 -5.74 -8.64
C VAL A 90 16.65 -6.38 -7.30
N LEU A 91 16.61 -5.55 -6.26
CA LEU A 91 16.27 -5.97 -4.89
C LEU A 91 15.04 -6.89 -4.87
N SER A 92 15.21 -8.13 -4.42
CA SER A 92 14.15 -9.12 -4.39
C SER A 92 13.14 -8.81 -3.31
N ILE A 93 11.84 -9.05 -3.57
CA ILE A 93 10.79 -8.89 -2.55
C ILE A 93 11.01 -9.78 -1.32
N ASN A 94 11.75 -10.88 -1.49
CA ASN A 94 12.09 -11.80 -0.40
C ASN A 94 12.91 -11.12 0.71
N ILE A 95 13.64 -10.05 0.40
CA ILE A 95 14.40 -9.30 1.39
C ILE A 95 13.52 -8.67 2.46
N LEU A 96 12.27 -8.34 2.14
CA LEU A 96 11.36 -7.69 3.08
C LEU A 96 11.12 -8.57 4.31
N GLY A 97 11.20 -9.90 4.17
CA GLY A 97 11.13 -10.83 5.29
C GLY A 97 12.37 -10.82 6.21
N LYS A 98 13.51 -10.35 5.71
CA LYS A 98 14.76 -10.23 6.46
C LYS A 98 14.85 -8.93 7.30
N LEU A 99 14.14 -7.88 6.90
CA LEU A 99 14.12 -6.56 7.55
C LEU A 99 13.27 -6.53 8.85
N LYS A 100 13.70 -7.29 9.86
CA LYS A 100 12.97 -7.50 11.12
C LYS A 100 12.76 -6.23 11.92
N LEU A 101 13.78 -5.38 12.07
CA LEU A 101 13.68 -4.12 12.81
C LEU A 101 12.73 -3.16 12.10
N LEU A 102 12.83 -3.04 10.77
CA LEU A 102 11.90 -2.21 9.99
C LEU A 102 10.45 -2.70 10.16
N ASN A 103 10.23 -4.03 10.08
CA ASN A 103 8.94 -4.66 10.30
C ASN A 103 8.41 -4.53 11.74
N MET A 104 9.23 -4.16 12.72
CA MET A 104 8.78 -3.81 14.07
C MET A 104 8.43 -2.32 14.21
N VAL A 105 9.21 -1.44 13.57
CA VAL A 105 9.04 0.02 13.70
C VAL A 105 7.78 0.53 13.00
N LEU A 106 7.41 -0.05 11.86
CA LEU A 106 6.21 0.34 11.13
C LEU A 106 4.92 0.07 11.94
N PRO A 107 4.68 -1.14 12.49
CA PRO A 107 3.54 -1.39 13.38
C PRO A 107 3.56 -0.55 14.65
N GLU A 108 4.73 -0.32 15.26
CA GLU A 108 4.83 0.51 16.45
C GLU A 108 4.47 1.98 16.15
N THR A 109 4.86 2.47 14.98
CA THR A 109 4.43 3.79 14.49
C THR A 109 2.92 3.83 14.31
N LEU A 110 2.30 2.80 13.72
CA LEU A 110 0.83 2.72 13.58
C LEU A 110 0.12 2.65 14.94
N ARG A 111 0.72 1.98 15.94
CA ARG A 111 0.19 1.91 17.31
C ARG A 111 0.15 3.29 17.97
N LEU A 112 1.16 4.12 17.72
CA LEU A 112 1.27 5.48 18.28
C LEU A 112 0.52 6.53 17.46
N TYR A 113 0.60 6.45 16.13
CA TYR A 113 0.12 7.45 15.18
C TYR A 113 -0.64 6.78 14.03
N ASN A 114 -1.83 6.29 14.35
CA ASN A 114 -2.73 5.71 13.36
C ASN A 114 -3.25 6.79 12.38
N PRO A 115 -3.07 6.63 11.05
CA PRO A 115 -3.63 7.57 10.05
C PRO A 115 -5.16 7.70 10.10
N ILE A 116 -5.88 6.71 10.62
CA ILE A 116 -7.34 6.68 10.73
C ILE A 116 -7.71 6.37 12.20
N PRO A 117 -7.70 7.35 13.11
CA PRO A 117 -7.88 7.13 14.54
C PRO A 117 -9.32 6.77 14.94
N PHE A 118 -10.31 7.09 14.11
CA PHE A 118 -11.72 6.83 14.37
C PHE A 118 -12.38 6.20 13.17
N MET A 119 -13.26 5.22 13.43
CA MET A 119 -14.16 4.65 12.43
C MET A 119 -15.59 4.78 12.95
N THR A 120 -16.45 5.42 12.17
CA THR A 120 -17.87 5.58 12.53
C THR A 120 -18.73 4.58 11.79
N ARG A 121 -19.92 4.31 12.33
CA ARG A 121 -20.99 3.54 11.70
C ARG A 121 -22.30 4.27 11.93
N ARG A 122 -23.21 4.17 10.96
CA ARG A 122 -24.60 4.56 11.13
C ARG A 122 -25.40 3.33 11.52
N VAL A 123 -26.10 3.41 12.65
CA VAL A 123 -26.96 2.32 13.15
C VAL A 123 -28.23 2.26 12.29
N ALA A 124 -28.61 1.05 11.86
CA ALA A 124 -29.77 0.83 10.99
C ALA A 124 -31.08 0.62 11.79
N SER A 125 -30.98 0.11 13.02
CA SER A 125 -32.08 -0.17 13.94
C SER A 125 -31.53 -0.19 15.37
N ASP A 126 -32.39 0.01 16.36
CA ASP A 126 -31.98 0.00 17.77
C ASP A 126 -31.12 -1.22 18.13
N THR A 127 -29.94 -0.95 18.71
CA THR A 127 -28.96 -1.96 19.11
C THR A 127 -28.64 -1.78 20.58
N ILE A 128 -28.68 -2.87 21.34
CA ILE A 128 -28.22 -2.93 22.73
C ILE A 128 -26.75 -3.39 22.70
N LEU A 129 -25.89 -2.68 23.40
CA LEU A 129 -24.46 -2.99 23.55
C LEU A 129 -24.23 -4.05 24.63
#